data_AF-V5A3E0-F1
#
_entry.id   AF-V5A3E0-F1
#
_cell.length_a   1.000
_cell.length_b   1.000
_cell.length_c   1.000
_cell.angle_alpha   90.00
_cell.angle_beta   90.00
_cell.angle_gamma   90.00
#
_symmetry.space_group_name_H-M   'P 1'
#
loop_
_entity.id
_entity.type
_entity.pdbx_description
1 polymer ?
#
loop_
_entity_poly.entity_id
_entity_poly.type
_entity_poly.pdbx_seq_one_letter_code
_entity_poly.pdbx_strand_id
1 'polypeptide(L)'
;MPEDVLFKSESDQSREEIASYLRTVADTLDSGDALTLKAGSESATLDPPARPTFEVKAEREGPSGNMTERSVEFELEWDVSDSGESGGGGQLEIE
;
A
#
# COMPACT_ATOMS: atom_id res chain seq x y z
N MET A 1 15.89 5.90 10.39
CA MET A 1 14.92 6.84 11.01
C MET A 1 14.03 6.02 11.93
N PRO A 2 13.46 6.57 13.01
CA PRO A 2 12.46 5.83 13.78
C PRO A 2 11.24 5.56 12.90
N GLU A 3 10.65 4.39 13.04
CA GLU A 3 9.42 3.96 12.37
C GLU A 3 8.35 3.76 13.44
N ASP A 4 7.13 4.24 13.17
CA ASP A 4 5.95 3.99 14.00
C ASP A 4 4.92 3.22 13.17
N VAL A 5 4.78 1.93 13.45
CA VAL A 5 3.95 1.01 12.66
C VAL A 5 2.53 1.04 13.20
N LEU A 6 1.60 1.61 12.42
CA LEU A 6 0.19 1.73 12.81
C LEU A 6 -0.58 0.39 12.70
N PHE A 7 -0.20 -0.46 11.75
CA PHE A 7 -0.80 -1.76 11.51
C PHE A 7 0.16 -2.66 10.72
N LYS A 8 0.20 -3.95 11.04
CA LYS A 8 0.93 -4.97 10.26
C LYS A 8 0.16 -6.29 10.28
N SER A 9 0.11 -6.98 9.14
CA SER A 9 -0.33 -8.37 9.05
C SER A 9 0.48 -9.11 7.99
N GLU A 10 0.82 -10.37 8.24
CA GLU A 10 1.60 -11.20 7.32
C GLU A 10 1.07 -12.64 7.36
N SER A 11 0.76 -13.23 6.20
CA SER A 11 0.23 -14.59 6.09
C SER A 11 0.35 -15.13 4.67
N ASP A 12 0.46 -16.45 4.53
CA ASP A 12 0.37 -17.13 3.24
C ASP A 12 -1.07 -17.09 2.72
N GLN A 13 -1.26 -16.57 1.51
CA GLN A 13 -2.56 -16.46 0.86
C GLN A 13 -2.47 -16.93 -0.59
N SER A 14 -3.57 -17.47 -1.10
CA SER A 14 -3.73 -17.75 -2.53
C SER A 14 -3.78 -16.45 -3.34
N ARG A 15 -3.49 -16.55 -4.64
CA ARG A 15 -3.56 -15.40 -5.56
C ARG A 15 -4.98 -14.82 -5.63
N GLU A 16 -5.98 -15.68 -5.51
CA GLU A 16 -7.39 -15.33 -5.52
C GLU A 16 -7.80 -14.52 -4.28
N GLU A 17 -7.32 -14.92 -3.09
CA GLU A 17 -7.53 -14.19 -1.83
C GLU A 17 -6.89 -12.81 -1.88
N ILE A 18 -5.62 -12.73 -2.33
CA ILE A 18 -4.89 -11.46 -2.49
C ILE A 18 -5.63 -10.55 -3.48
N ALA A 19 -6.04 -11.07 -4.64
CA ALA A 19 -6.77 -10.28 -5.63
C ALA A 19 -8.12 -9.78 -5.10
N SER A 20 -8.83 -10.60 -4.30
CA SER A 20 -10.08 -10.18 -3.66
C SER A 20 -9.84 -9.04 -2.65
N TYR A 21 -8.75 -9.12 -1.89
CA TYR A 21 -8.37 -8.08 -0.94
C TYR A 21 -8.03 -6.78 -1.66
N LEU A 22 -7.18 -6.82 -2.69
CA LEU A 22 -6.81 -5.65 -3.48
C LEU A 22 -8.00 -4.98 -4.17
N ARG A 23 -8.99 -5.74 -4.65
CA ARG A 23 -10.24 -5.17 -5.18
C ARG A 23 -11.01 -4.40 -4.10
N THR A 24 -11.08 -4.94 -2.88
CA THR A 24 -11.75 -4.25 -1.76
C THR A 24 -11.05 -2.93 -1.43
N VAL A 25 -9.72 -2.92 -1.43
CA VAL A 25 -8.94 -1.70 -1.26
C VAL A 25 -9.25 -0.71 -2.39
N ALA A 26 -9.22 -1.14 -3.64
CA ALA A 26 -9.52 -0.30 -4.80
C ALA A 26 -10.94 0.30 -4.75
N ASP A 27 -11.95 -0.52 -4.43
CA ASP A 27 -13.34 -0.08 -4.28
C ASP A 27 -13.49 0.97 -3.17
N THR A 28 -12.76 0.81 -2.06
CA THR A 28 -12.75 1.77 -0.95
C THR A 28 -12.14 3.10 -1.39
N LEU A 29 -10.99 3.07 -2.07
CA LEU A 29 -10.34 4.28 -2.59
C LEU A 29 -11.20 5.01 -3.63
N ASP A 30 -11.86 4.28 -4.53
CA ASP A 30 -12.75 4.87 -5.56
C ASP A 30 -13.98 5.56 -4.94
N SER A 31 -14.48 5.02 -3.81
CA SER A 31 -15.58 5.64 -3.07
C SER A 31 -15.18 6.93 -2.33
N GLY A 32 -13.88 7.14 -2.09
CA GLY A 32 -13.37 8.23 -1.26
C GLY A 32 -13.58 8.02 0.25
N ASP A 33 -13.94 6.80 0.67
CA ASP A 33 -14.10 6.44 2.07
C ASP A 33 -12.75 6.17 2.74
N ALA A 34 -12.73 6.28 4.07
CA ALA A 34 -11.57 5.93 4.88
C ALA A 34 -11.25 4.42 4.75
N LEU A 35 -9.95 4.11 4.65
CA LEU A 35 -9.46 2.73 4.54
C LEU A 35 -9.23 2.13 5.94
N THR A 36 -10.07 1.18 6.32
CA THR A 36 -9.88 0.42 7.58
C THR A 36 -9.18 -0.92 7.31
N LEU A 37 -7.99 -1.08 7.89
CA LEU A 37 -7.25 -2.35 7.94
C LEU A 37 -7.64 -3.10 9.21
N LYS A 38 -7.78 -4.43 9.12
CA LYS A 38 -8.17 -5.26 10.27
C LYS A 38 -7.60 -6.68 10.19
N ALA A 39 -7.03 -7.14 11.29
CA ALA A 39 -6.59 -8.52 11.49
C ALA A 39 -6.90 -8.96 12.92
N GLY A 40 -7.81 -9.94 13.09
CA GLY A 40 -8.24 -10.38 14.43
C GLY A 40 -8.85 -9.23 15.26
N SER A 41 -8.19 -8.91 16.38
CA SER A 41 -8.56 -7.79 17.26
C SER A 41 -7.88 -6.47 16.92
N GLU A 42 -6.90 -6.47 16.02
CA GLU A 42 -6.16 -5.28 15.62
C GLU A 42 -6.88 -4.59 14.45
N SER A 43 -6.89 -3.25 14.48
CA SER A 43 -7.45 -2.45 13.41
C SER A 43 -6.82 -1.05 13.40
N ALA A 44 -6.62 -0.52 12.20
CA ALA A 44 -6.25 0.87 11.97
C ALA A 44 -7.15 1.45 10.88
N THR A 45 -7.47 2.74 10.98
CA THR A 45 -8.21 3.46 9.94
C THR A 45 -7.34 4.60 9.44
N LEU A 46 -7.16 4.65 8.14
CA LEU A 46 -6.39 5.65 7.41
C LEU A 46 -7.35 6.46 6.55
N ASP A 47 -7.07 7.74 6.38
CA ASP A 47 -7.87 8.66 5.57
C ASP A 47 -6.99 9.23 4.44
N PRO A 48 -6.77 8.47 3.34
CA PRO A 48 -5.97 8.94 2.24
C PRO A 48 -6.61 10.19 1.58
N PRO A 49 -5.84 11.22 1.22
CA PRO A 49 -6.39 12.38 0.53
C PRO A 49 -6.87 11.99 -0.88
N ALA A 50 -7.63 12.87 -1.54
CA ALA A 50 -8.14 12.62 -2.90
C ALA A 50 -7.05 12.41 -3.98
N ARG A 51 -5.80 12.81 -3.69
CA ARG A 51 -4.65 12.64 -4.59
C ARG A 51 -3.37 12.31 -3.79
N PRO A 52 -3.23 11.09 -3.28
CA PRO A 52 -1.98 10.64 -2.69
C PRO A 52 -0.95 10.35 -3.79
N THR A 53 0.32 10.24 -3.43
CA THR A 53 1.33 9.64 -4.30
C THR A 53 1.09 8.13 -4.33
N PHE A 54 1.11 7.53 -5.52
CA PHE A 54 1.07 6.08 -5.69
C PHE A 54 2.41 5.60 -6.23
N GLU A 55 3.13 4.82 -5.44
CA GLU A 55 4.39 4.19 -5.82
C GLU A 55 4.18 2.69 -6.05
N VAL A 56 4.81 2.18 -7.11
CA VAL A 56 4.87 0.74 -7.38
C VAL A 56 6.33 0.34 -7.55
N LYS A 57 6.76 -0.63 -6.75
CA LYS A 57 8.15 -1.07 -6.69
C LYS A 57 8.21 -2.58 -6.76
N ALA A 58 9.12 -3.10 -7.57
CA ALA A 58 9.40 -4.52 -7.65
C ALA A 58 10.89 -4.73 -7.44
N GLU A 59 11.25 -5.63 -6.54
CA GLU A 59 12.63 -5.74 -6.09
C GLU A 59 13.08 -7.19 -5.88
N ARG A 60 14.39 -7.31 -5.69
CA ARG A 60 15.06 -8.53 -5.25
C ARG A 60 15.83 -8.21 -4.00
N GLU A 61 15.52 -8.91 -2.93
CA GLU A 61 16.16 -8.69 -1.64
C GLU A 61 17.07 -9.87 -1.26
N GLY A 62 18.18 -9.53 -0.59
CA GLY A 62 19.16 -10.48 -0.07
C GLY A 62 20.58 -9.91 -0.12
N PRO A 63 21.57 -10.64 0.44
CA PRO A 63 22.97 -10.24 0.39
C PRO A 63 23.46 -9.98 -1.04
N SER A 64 24.43 -9.07 -1.21
CA SER A 64 25.03 -8.81 -2.52
C SER A 64 25.57 -10.10 -3.15
N GLY A 65 25.15 -10.37 -4.39
CA GLY A 65 25.46 -11.61 -5.11
C GLY A 65 24.60 -12.83 -4.75
N ASN A 66 23.68 -12.71 -3.77
CA ASN A 66 22.77 -13.78 -3.34
C ASN A 66 21.38 -13.22 -2.97
N MET A 67 20.68 -12.63 -3.95
CA MET A 67 19.33 -12.14 -3.76
C MET A 67 18.33 -13.30 -3.83
N THR A 68 17.73 -13.65 -2.69
CA THR A 68 16.90 -14.84 -2.52
C THR A 68 15.41 -14.56 -2.50
N GLU A 69 15.02 -13.29 -2.31
CA GLU A 69 13.63 -12.88 -2.18
C GLU A 69 13.21 -11.97 -3.32
N ARG A 70 11.89 -11.97 -3.60
CA ARG A 70 11.25 -11.09 -4.57
C ARG A 70 9.97 -10.57 -3.97
N SER A 71 9.77 -9.26 -4.09
CA SER A 71 8.57 -8.57 -3.63
C SER A 71 8.07 -7.64 -4.73
N VAL A 72 6.77 -7.35 -4.65
CA VAL A 72 6.14 -6.23 -5.32
C VAL A 72 5.36 -5.45 -4.27
N GLU A 73 5.58 -4.15 -4.24
CA GLU A 73 5.01 -3.20 -3.29
C GLU A 73 4.10 -2.24 -4.06
N PHE A 74 2.95 -1.97 -3.47
CA PHE A 74 1.99 -0.97 -3.92
C PHE A 74 1.74 -0.04 -2.76
N GLU A 75 2.25 1.19 -2.85
CA GLU A 75 2.30 2.12 -1.73
C GLU A 75 1.51 3.39 -2.05
N LEU A 76 0.74 3.83 -1.05
CA LEU A 76 0.08 5.13 -1.05
C LEU A 76 0.79 5.99 -0.01
N GLU A 77 1.34 7.13 -0.44
CA GLU A 77 2.07 8.05 0.42
C GLU A 77 1.42 9.43 0.40
N TRP A 78 1.33 10.06 1.57
CA TRP A 78 0.85 11.42 1.73
C TRP A 78 1.37 12.06 3.02
N ASP A 79 1.50 13.39 2.99
CA ASP A 79 1.84 14.19 4.17
C ASP A 79 0.60 14.43 5.04
N VAL A 80 0.64 14.06 6.32
CA VAL A 80 -0.47 14.25 7.27
C VAL A 80 -0.74 15.75 7.55
N SER A 81 0.26 16.61 7.31
CA SER A 81 0.15 18.05 7.48
C SER A 81 -0.31 18.81 6.24
N ASP A 82 -0.29 18.18 5.06
CA ASP A 82 -0.60 18.86 3.80
C ASP A 82 -1.99 18.44 3.29
N SER A 83 -2.96 19.31 3.52
CA SER A 83 -4.32 19.17 2.99
C SER A 83 -4.39 19.59 1.52
N GLY A 84 -3.62 18.92 0.65
CA GLY A 84 -4.03 18.69 -0.74
C GLY A 84 -3.41 19.53 -1.87
N GLU A 85 -2.09 19.59 -2.03
CA GLU A 85 -1.49 19.96 -3.33
C GLU A 85 -0.43 18.96 -3.82
N SER A 86 -0.85 17.92 -4.56
CA SER A 86 0.07 16.90 -5.08
C SER A 86 0.89 17.33 -6.30
N GLY A 87 2.21 17.17 -6.17
CA GLY A 87 3.20 17.24 -7.25
C GLY A 87 3.08 16.06 -8.22
N GLY A 88 3.20 16.35 -9.52
CA GLY A 88 2.94 15.41 -10.60
C GLY A 88 4.07 14.40 -10.83
N GLY A 89 3.73 13.11 -10.78
CA GLY A 89 4.48 12.00 -11.38
C GLY A 89 3.77 11.50 -12.64
N GLY A 90 4.51 10.96 -13.60
CA GLY A 90 3.98 10.41 -14.85
C GLY A 90 2.97 9.27 -14.63
N GLN A 91 2.08 9.05 -15.60
CA GLN A 91 1.03 8.03 -15.51
C GLN A 91 1.63 6.62 -15.45
N LEU A 92 1.29 5.87 -14.40
CA LEU A 92 1.58 4.44 -14.31
C LEU A 92 0.66 3.67 -15.26
N GLU A 93 1.22 2.73 -16.01
CA GLU A 93 0.47 1.76 -16.82
C GLU A 93 0.67 0.35 -16.25
N ILE A 94 -0.40 -0.46 -16.26
CA ILE A 94 -0.38 -1.88 -15.85
C ILE A 94 -0.85 -2.70 -17.06
N GLU A 95 -0.06 -3.68 -17.48
CA GLU A 95 -0.37 -4.64 -18.56
C GLU A 95 -0.70 -6.04 -18.02
#